data_AF-A0A8S4MLQ9-F1
#
_entry.id   AF-A0A8S4MLQ9-F1
#
_cell.length_a   1.000
_cell.length_b   1.000
_cell.length_c   1.000
_cell.angle_alpha   90.00
_cell.angle_beta   90.00
_cell.angle_gamma   90.00
#
_symmetry.space_group_name_H-M   'P 1'
#
loop_
_entity.id
_entity.type
_entity.pdbx_description
1 polymer ?
#
loop_
_entity_poly.entity_id
_entity_poly.type
_entity_poly.pdbx_seq_one_letter_code
_entity_poly.pdbx_strand_id
1 'polypeptide(L)'
;MPCDALIMAGKDATLLIHEATFDDELHQEAKRKRHSTISQAVDVGREMNASFNLLTHFSQRYPKIPLMDNGGEKVGIAFDHMKVRLGDLKLLPHLSAPLQALFQEELEEMKEKQKRHKRNRLGGLIE
;
A
#
# COMPACT_ATOMS: atom_id res chain seq x y z
N MET A 1 3.18 -4.61 10.52
CA MET A 1 3.56 -3.45 11.36
C MET A 1 5.01 -3.10 11.07
N PRO A 2 5.42 -1.82 11.07
CA PRO A 2 6.83 -1.43 10.99
C PRO A 2 7.70 -2.14 12.02
N CYS A 3 8.91 -2.51 11.61
CA CYS A 3 9.83 -3.27 12.45
C CYS A 3 11.28 -2.83 12.19
N ASP A 4 11.92 -2.26 13.21
CA ASP A 4 13.31 -1.78 13.11
C ASP A 4 14.28 -2.92 12.80
N ALA A 5 14.02 -4.12 13.32
CA ALA A 5 14.84 -5.29 13.02
C ALA A 5 14.82 -5.65 11.53
N LEU A 6 13.68 -5.46 10.85
CA LEU A 6 13.57 -5.64 9.40
C LEU A 6 14.41 -4.59 8.66
N ILE A 7 14.29 -3.32 9.05
CA ILE A 7 15.06 -2.21 8.47
C ILE A 7 16.57 -2.47 8.58
N MET A 8 17.04 -2.85 9.77
CA MET A 8 18.45 -3.12 10.02
C MET A 8 18.95 -4.33 9.24
N ALA A 9 18.18 -5.42 9.21
CA ALA A 9 18.55 -6.64 8.50
C ALA A 9 18.56 -6.47 6.97
N GLY A 10 17.68 -5.62 6.45
CA GLY A 10 17.53 -5.37 5.02
C GLY A 10 18.27 -4.14 4.49
N LYS A 11 19.13 -3.50 5.29
CA LYS A 11 19.80 -2.25 4.91
C LYS A 11 20.45 -2.38 3.52
N ASP A 12 20.19 -1.39 2.66
CA ASP A 12 20.69 -1.31 1.28
C ASP A 12 20.19 -2.45 0.35
N ALA A 13 19.10 -3.15 0.71
CA ALA A 13 18.53 -4.21 -0.11
C ALA A 13 18.17 -3.73 -1.53
N THR A 14 18.39 -4.60 -2.52
CA THR A 14 17.98 -4.31 -3.90
C THR A 14 16.45 -4.27 -4.05
N LEU A 15 15.74 -5.13 -3.32
CA LEU A 15 14.29 -5.22 -3.35
C LEU A 15 13.77 -5.51 -1.93
N LEU A 16 12.87 -4.67 -1.45
CA LEU A 16 12.02 -4.95 -0.31
C LEU A 16 10.64 -5.38 -0.83
N ILE A 17 10.11 -6.51 -0.33
CA ILE A 17 8.71 -6.87 -0.50
C ILE A 17 8.03 -6.69 0.85
N HIS A 18 7.07 -5.77 0.95
CA HIS A 18 6.45 -5.40 2.23
C HIS A 18 4.93 -5.48 2.18
N GLU A 19 4.30 -5.92 3.28
CA GLU A 19 2.85 -5.88 3.40
C GLU A 19 2.32 -4.45 3.62
N ALA A 20 1.24 -4.10 2.94
CA ALA A 20 0.58 -2.80 3.01
C ALA A 20 -0.94 -3.00 3.15
N THR A 21 -1.35 -3.74 4.18
CA THR A 21 -2.72 -4.26 4.33
C THR A 21 -3.77 -3.15 4.45
N PHE A 22 -3.47 -2.07 5.14
CA PHE A 22 -4.42 -1.01 5.45
C PHE A 22 -4.07 0.32 4.77
N ASP A 23 -5.11 1.09 4.46
CA ASP A 23 -4.96 2.51 4.13
C ASP A 23 -4.49 3.30 5.36
N ASP A 24 -3.85 4.45 5.14
CA ASP A 24 -3.32 5.30 6.21
C ASP A 24 -4.41 5.84 7.13
N GLU A 25 -5.63 6.02 6.61
CA GLU A 25 -6.80 6.41 7.41
C GLU A 25 -7.23 5.34 8.45
N LEU A 26 -6.70 4.12 8.32
CA LEU A 26 -7.01 2.97 9.18
C LEU A 26 -5.85 2.59 10.09
N HIS A 27 -4.95 3.53 10.37
CA HIS A 27 -3.77 3.34 11.22
C HIS A 27 -4.06 2.62 12.54
N GLN A 28 -5.13 2.99 13.27
CA GLN A 28 -5.48 2.34 14.54
C GLN A 28 -5.85 0.86 14.37
N GLU A 29 -6.49 0.52 13.25
CA GLU A 29 -6.86 -0.85 12.95
C GLU A 29 -5.65 -1.66 12.47
N ALA A 30 -4.76 -1.05 11.70
CA ALA A 30 -3.46 -1.61 11.35
C ALA A 30 -2.67 -1.98 12.60
N LYS A 31 -2.55 -1.05 13.56
CA LYS A 31 -1.91 -1.28 14.86
C LYS A 31 -2.56 -2.42 15.64
N ARG A 32 -3.89 -2.38 15.80
CA ARG A 32 -4.64 -3.40 16.55
C ARG A 32 -4.51 -4.80 15.94
N LYS A 33 -4.50 -4.90 14.60
CA LYS A 33 -4.38 -6.17 13.86
C LYS A 33 -2.92 -6.51 13.50
N ARG A 34 -1.95 -5.73 13.97
CA ARG A 34 -0.50 -5.90 13.75
C ARG A 34 -0.07 -5.88 12.27
N HIS A 35 -0.81 -5.20 11.43
CA HIS A 35 -0.45 -4.95 10.04
C HIS A 35 0.17 -3.56 9.87
N SER A 36 0.69 -3.28 8.67
CA SER A 36 1.18 -1.96 8.28
C SER A 36 0.15 -1.22 7.45
N THR A 37 0.15 0.11 7.56
CA THR A 37 -0.46 0.96 6.55
C THR A 37 0.44 1.08 5.31
N ILE A 38 -0.08 1.67 4.25
CA ILE A 38 0.68 1.96 3.03
C ILE A 38 1.87 2.88 3.32
N SER A 39 1.66 4.04 3.93
CA SER A 39 2.76 4.98 4.22
C SER A 39 3.80 4.35 5.14
N GLN A 40 3.36 3.58 6.13
CA GLN A 40 4.26 2.82 6.99
C GLN A 40 5.16 1.84 6.22
N ALA A 41 4.60 1.11 5.24
CA ALA A 41 5.38 0.20 4.42
C ALA A 41 6.36 0.94 3.47
N VAL A 42 5.96 2.10 2.97
CA VAL A 42 6.82 2.99 2.17
C VAL A 42 7.98 3.52 3.01
N ASP A 43 7.69 4.01 4.22
CA ASP A 43 8.68 4.58 5.13
C ASP A 43 9.70 3.53 5.58
N VAL A 44 9.27 2.30 5.87
CA VAL A 44 10.19 1.17 6.14
C VAL A 44 11.16 0.97 4.98
N GLY A 45 10.68 1.00 3.74
CA GLY A 45 11.55 0.87 2.56
C GLY A 45 12.53 2.04 2.38
N ARG A 46 12.08 3.26 2.71
CA ARG A 46 12.92 4.46 2.68
C ARG A 46 14.02 4.41 3.75
N GLU A 47 13.67 4.07 4.99
CA GLU A 47 14.60 3.95 6.11
C GLU A 47 15.60 2.81 5.92
N MET A 48 15.16 1.69 5.31
CA MET A 48 16.00 0.58 4.90
C MET A 48 17.01 0.96 3.79
N ASN A 49 16.83 2.10 3.14
CA ASN A 49 17.52 2.48 1.90
C ASN A 49 17.39 1.39 0.82
N ALA A 50 16.21 0.79 0.71
CA ALA A 50 15.95 -0.21 -0.32
C ALA A 50 15.99 0.45 -1.72
N SER A 51 16.62 -0.21 -2.68
CA SER A 51 16.68 0.29 -4.06
C SER A 51 15.31 0.30 -4.74
N PHE A 52 14.43 -0.63 -4.36
CA PHE A 52 13.03 -0.68 -4.76
C PHE A 52 12.16 -1.33 -3.67
N ASN A 53 10.93 -0.85 -3.50
CA ASN A 53 9.95 -1.37 -2.54
C ASN A 53 8.69 -1.82 -3.29
N LEU A 54 8.39 -3.12 -3.22
CA LEU A 54 7.21 -3.72 -3.83
C LEU A 54 6.18 -4.04 -2.75
N LEU A 55 5.04 -3.37 -2.82
CA LEU A 55 3.98 -3.48 -1.84
C LEU A 55 2.99 -4.56 -2.23
N THR A 56 2.60 -5.38 -1.25
CA THR A 56 1.68 -6.51 -1.45
C THR A 56 0.78 -6.71 -0.23
N HIS A 57 -0.01 -7.80 -0.25
CA HIS A 57 -0.88 -8.20 0.85
C HIS A 57 -1.90 -7.11 1.20
N PHE A 58 -2.49 -6.49 0.18
CA PHE A 58 -3.56 -5.52 0.36
C PHE A 58 -4.81 -6.21 0.90
N SER A 59 -5.50 -5.59 1.86
CA SER A 59 -6.79 -6.10 2.31
C SER A 59 -7.78 -6.09 1.13
N GLN A 60 -8.37 -7.25 0.83
CA GLN A 60 -9.38 -7.42 -0.23
C GLN A 60 -10.62 -6.54 -0.06
N ARG A 61 -10.81 -5.96 1.14
CA ARG A 61 -11.88 -5.01 1.44
C ARG A 61 -11.62 -3.60 0.91
N TYR A 62 -10.40 -3.32 0.44
CA TYR A 62 -9.94 -2.04 -0.10
C TYR A 62 -9.45 -2.23 -1.54
N PRO A 63 -9.42 -1.16 -2.36
CA PRO A 63 -9.08 -1.31 -3.77
C PRO A 63 -7.69 -1.94 -3.93
N LYS A 64 -7.57 -2.86 -4.90
CA LYS A 64 -6.27 -3.49 -5.24
C LYS A 64 -5.23 -2.46 -5.68
N ILE A 65 -5.69 -1.31 -6.17
CA ILE A 65 -4.85 -0.17 -6.55
C ILE A 65 -4.94 0.88 -5.46
N PRO A 66 -3.97 0.94 -4.54
CA PRO A 66 -3.88 2.06 -3.63
C PRO A 66 -3.69 3.37 -4.41
N LEU A 67 -4.45 4.39 -4.01
CA LEU A 67 -4.30 5.76 -4.51
C LEU A 67 -3.05 6.34 -3.85
N MET A 68 -1.88 6.07 -4.42
CA MET A 68 -0.68 6.76 -4.03
C MET A 68 -0.51 7.98 -4.92
N ASP A 69 -0.51 9.16 -4.31
CA ASP A 69 0.05 10.35 -4.94
C ASP A 69 1.56 10.12 -5.00
N ASN A 70 2.01 9.47 -6.08
CA ASN A 70 3.41 9.24 -6.41
C ASN A 70 4.23 8.71 -5.22
N GLY A 71 4.09 7.43 -4.87
CA GLY A 71 4.87 6.73 -3.82
C GLY A 71 6.41 6.77 -3.98
N GLY A 72 6.94 7.62 -4.85
CA GLY A 72 8.32 7.73 -5.26
C GLY A 72 8.62 6.83 -6.46
N GLU A 73 9.65 7.18 -7.23
CA GLU A 73 10.13 6.41 -8.39
C GLU A 73 10.56 4.97 -8.04
N LYS A 74 10.56 4.60 -6.76
CA LYS A 74 11.05 3.33 -6.22
C LYS A 74 9.98 2.48 -5.54
N VAL A 75 8.70 2.80 -5.71
CA VAL A 75 7.59 2.03 -5.12
C VAL A 75 6.69 1.43 -6.20
N GLY A 76 6.45 0.12 -6.10
CA GLY A 76 5.53 -0.61 -6.98
C GLY A 76 4.43 -1.31 -6.19
N ILE A 77 3.33 -1.61 -6.87
CA ILE A 77 2.18 -2.36 -6.32
C ILE A 77 2.15 -3.72 -7.01
N ALA A 78 2.08 -4.79 -6.21
CA ALA A 78 1.96 -6.15 -6.72
C ALA A 78 0.49 -6.50 -7.02
N PHE A 79 0.28 -7.26 -8.10
CA PHE A 79 -1.01 -7.83 -8.48
C PHE A 79 -0.94 -9.35 -8.57
N ASP A 80 -2.10 -9.99 -8.43
CA ASP A 80 -2.22 -11.44 -8.61
C ASP A 80 -1.70 -11.82 -10.00
N HIS A 81 -0.88 -12.88 -10.07
CA HIS A 81 -0.21 -13.37 -11.28
C HIS A 81 0.79 -12.41 -11.95
N MET A 82 1.10 -11.27 -11.34
CA MET A 82 2.13 -10.37 -11.84
C MET A 82 3.50 -11.08 -11.88
N LYS A 83 4.20 -10.93 -13.00
CA LYS A 83 5.60 -11.35 -13.17
C LYS A 83 6.41 -10.15 -13.62
N VAL A 84 7.47 -9.86 -12.90
CA VAL A 84 8.36 -8.72 -13.18
C VAL A 84 9.81 -9.18 -13.06
N ARG A 85 10.68 -8.69 -13.95
CA ARG A 85 12.13 -8.90 -13.83
C ARG A 85 12.69 -7.79 -12.95
N LEU A 86 13.78 -8.06 -12.22
CA LEU A 86 14.42 -7.04 -11.38
C LEU A 86 14.81 -5.78 -12.15
N GLY A 87 15.24 -5.93 -13.41
CA GLY A 87 15.58 -4.78 -14.28
C GLY A 87 14.38 -3.90 -14.66
N ASP A 88 13.16 -4.42 -14.57
CA ASP A 88 11.93 -3.74 -15.00
C ASP A 88 11.20 -3.06 -13.83
N LEU A 89 11.69 -3.19 -12.59
CA LEU A 89 11.02 -2.66 -11.40
C LEU A 89 10.75 -1.15 -11.49
N LYS A 90 11.67 -0.38 -12.08
CA LYS A 90 11.54 1.06 -12.28
C LYS A 90 10.37 1.45 -13.21
N LEU A 91 9.83 0.51 -13.98
CA LEU A 91 8.66 0.74 -14.83
C LEU A 91 7.35 0.68 -14.03
N LEU A 92 7.32 -0.02 -12.90
CA LEU A 92 6.10 -0.25 -12.13
C LEU A 92 5.40 1.04 -11.64
N PRO A 93 6.11 2.08 -11.14
CA PRO A 93 5.46 3.32 -10.75
C PRO A 93 4.67 3.98 -11.90
N HIS A 94 5.15 3.81 -13.15
CA HIS A 94 4.53 4.37 -14.35
C HIS A 94 3.24 3.65 -14.75
N LEU A 95 2.98 2.45 -14.22
CA LEU A 95 1.74 1.71 -14.47
C LEU A 95 0.58 2.19 -13.58
N SER A 96 0.85 3.00 -12.56
CA SER A 96 -0.18 3.49 -11.64
C SER A 96 -1.31 4.24 -12.34
N ALA A 97 -0.99 5.26 -13.14
CA ALA A 97 -1.96 6.06 -13.87
C ALA A 97 -2.82 5.24 -14.86
N PRO A 98 -2.26 4.41 -15.77
CA PRO A 98 -3.09 3.61 -16.67
C PRO A 98 -3.91 2.56 -15.94
N LEU A 99 -3.42 2.00 -14.83
CA LEU A 99 -4.22 1.09 -14.00
C LEU A 99 -5.37 1.83 -13.30
N GLN A 100 -5.13 3.01 -12.75
CA GLN A 100 -6.20 3.83 -12.17
C GLN A 100 -7.28 4.20 -13.20
N ALA A 101 -6.88 4.51 -14.43
CA ALA A 101 -7.83 4.77 -15.52
C ALA A 101 -8.62 3.50 -15.91
N LEU A 102 -7.96 2.34 -15.96
CA LEU A 102 -8.60 1.07 -16.30
C LEU A 102 -9.67 0.66 -15.28
N PHE A 103 -9.42 0.95 -14.00
CA PHE A 103 -10.29 0.56 -12.88
C PHE A 103 -11.02 1.74 -12.23
N GLN A 104 -11.30 2.79 -13.02
CA GLN A 104 -11.84 4.04 -12.48
C GLN A 104 -13.22 3.84 -11.82
N GLU A 105 -14.11 3.07 -12.46
CA GLU A 105 -15.45 2.80 -11.94
C GLU A 105 -15.40 2.05 -10.61
N GLU A 106 -14.56 1.01 -10.50
CA GLU A 106 -14.37 0.27 -9.26
C GLU A 106 -13.76 1.14 -8.16
N LEU A 107 -12.81 2.01 -8.51
CA LEU A 107 -12.22 2.96 -7.56
C LEU A 107 -13.27 3.95 -7.03
N GLU A 108 -14.18 4.43 -7.87
CA GLU A 108 -15.27 5.33 -7.48
C GLU A 108 -16.29 4.63 -6.56
N GLU A 109 -16.79 3.46 -6.94
CA GLU A 109 -17.70 2.68 -6.10
C GLU A 109 -17.10 2.37 -4.72
N MET A 110 -15.80 2.09 -4.68
CA MET A 110 -15.10 1.77 -3.43
C MET A 110 -14.91 3.00 -2.55
N LYS A 111 -14.60 4.18 -3.12
CA LYS A 111 -14.56 5.45 -2.37
C LYS A 111 -15.89 5.72 -1.70
N GLU A 112 -17.01 5.43 -2.37
CA GLU A 112 -18.34 5.56 -1.77
C GLU A 112 -18.58 4.56 -0.63
N LYS A 113 -18.22 3.29 -0.83
CA LYS A 113 -18.31 2.25 0.22
C LYS A 113 -17.47 2.61 1.46
N GLN A 114 -16.29 3.20 1.27
CA GLN A 114 -15.42 3.69 2.35
C GLN A 114 -16.04 4.88 3.08
N LYS A 115 -16.55 5.89 2.36
CA LYS A 115 -17.30 7.01 2.95
C LYS A 115 -18.47 6.51 3.80
N ARG A 116 -19.22 5.52 3.30
CA ARG A 116 -20.32 4.90 4.03
C ARG A 116 -19.85 4.19 5.30
N HIS A 117 -18.78 3.41 5.25
CA HIS A 117 -18.20 2.74 6.42
C HIS A 117 -17.70 3.74 7.47
N LYS A 118 -17.01 4.80 7.04
CA LYS A 118 -16.60 5.89 7.94
C LYS A 118 -17.79 6.55 8.61
N ARG A 119 -18.84 6.88 7.84
CA ARG A 119 -20.06 7.50 8.37
C ARG A 119 -20.73 6.62 9.43
N ASN A 120 -20.86 5.32 9.17
CA ASN A 120 -21.43 4.38 10.12
C ASN A 120 -20.57 4.24 11.40
N ARG A 121 -19.24 4.28 11.26
CA ARG A 121 -18.32 4.26 12.42
C ARG A 121 -18.40 5.54 13.26
N LEU A 122 -18.49 6.71 12.65
CA LEU A 122 -18.65 7.97 13.39
C LEU A 122 -20.02 8.07 14.07
N GLY A 123 -21.08 7.55 13.44
CA GLY A 123 -22.43 7.54 14.01
C GLY A 123 -22.54 6.68 15.27
N GLY A 124 -21.81 5.56 15.35
CA GLY A 124 -21.80 4.68 16.53
C GLY A 124 -20.89 5.13 17.69
N LEU A 125 -20.31 6.33 17.64
CA LEU A 125 -19.54 6.92 18.75
C LEU A 125 -20.34 7.98 19.53
N ILE A 126 -21.61 8.22 19.16
CA ILE A 126 -22.49 9.26 19.75
C ILE A 126 -23.66 8.63 20.55
N GLU A 127 -23.70 7.30 20.68
CA GLU A 127 -24.58 6.56 21.60
C GLU A 127 -23.74 5.80 22.62
#